data_AF-A0A258FNR3-F1
#
_entry.id   AF-A0A258FNR3-F1
#
_cell.length_a   1.000
_cell.length_b   1.000
_cell.length_c   1.000
_cell.angle_alpha   90.00
_cell.angle_beta   90.00
_cell.angle_gamma   90.00
#
_symmetry.space_group_name_H-M   'P 1'
#
loop_
_entity.id
_entity.type
_entity.pdbx_description
1 polymer ?
#
loop_
_entity_poly.entity_id
_entity_poly.type
_entity_poly.pdbx_seq_one_letter_code
_entity_poly.pdbx_strand_id
1 'polypeptide(L)'
;MSDPIEAAIFETLAKADPKGVGGKSVEPADVAKHIQTEQWQRVLPKVRATALHLMRQGRLTITKKGKVVDPSSFRGVTRLRLPTEAETAAALAALPPALAEDDD
;
A
#
# COMPACT_ATOMS: atom_id res chain seq x y z
N MET A 1 11.20 13.41 4.00
CA MET A 1 9.80 13.85 4.06
C MET A 1 8.96 12.73 3.50
N SER A 2 8.05 12.12 4.26
CA SER A 2 7.17 11.08 3.71
C SER A 2 6.35 11.63 2.55
N ASP A 3 6.21 10.83 1.49
CA ASP A 3 5.34 11.15 0.38
C ASP A 3 3.91 11.43 0.89
N PRO A 4 3.26 12.55 0.50
CA PRO A 4 1.91 12.88 0.98
C PRO A 4 0.88 11.80 0.61
N ILE A 5 1.14 11.05 -0.46
CA ILE A 5 0.31 9.94 -0.89
C ILE A 5 0.46 8.75 0.06
N GLU A 6 1.66 8.47 0.54
CA GLU A 6 1.90 7.40 1.53
C GLU A 6 1.12 7.69 2.81
N ALA A 7 1.22 8.92 3.33
CA ALA A 7 0.48 9.33 4.52
C ALA A 7 -1.03 9.15 4.32
N ALA A 8 -1.58 9.61 3.20
CA ALA A 8 -2.99 9.48 2.89
C ALA A 8 -3.46 8.01 2.81
N ILE A 9 -2.62 7.08 2.33
CA ILE A 9 -2.94 5.64 2.31
C ILE A 9 -3.13 5.14 3.75
N PHE A 10 -2.17 5.41 4.63
CA PHE A 10 -2.22 4.96 6.02
C PHE A 10 -3.33 5.62 6.82
N GLU A 11 -3.60 6.92 6.61
CA GLU A 11 -4.72 7.61 7.27
C GLU A 11 -6.07 7.03 6.85
N THR A 12 -6.24 6.74 5.54
CA THR A 12 -7.47 6.11 5.03
C THR A 12 -7.63 4.70 5.58
N LEU A 13 -6.54 3.93 5.66
CA LEU A 13 -6.54 2.61 6.29
C LEU A 13 -6.84 2.67 7.78
N ALA A 14 -6.26 3.61 8.52
CA ALA A 14 -6.51 3.80 9.95
C ALA A 14 -7.98 4.16 10.23
N LYS A 15 -8.61 4.97 9.37
CA LYS A 15 -10.04 5.26 9.44
C LYS A 15 -10.91 4.03 9.19
N ALA A 16 -10.51 3.16 8.25
CA ALA A 16 -11.26 1.95 7.91
C ALA A 16 -11.00 0.79 8.89
N ASP A 17 -9.80 0.70 9.46
CA ASP A 17 -9.32 -0.31 10.39
C ASP A 17 -8.74 0.34 11.66
N PRO A 18 -9.57 0.99 12.50
CA PRO A 18 -9.07 1.67 13.70
C PRO A 18 -8.43 0.72 14.71
N LYS A 19 -8.69 -0.59 14.58
CA LYS A 19 -8.10 -1.64 15.43
C LYS A 19 -6.73 -2.13 14.92
N GLY A 20 -6.32 -1.77 13.70
CA GLY A 20 -5.03 -2.17 13.12
C GLY A 20 -4.84 -3.68 12.97
N VAL A 21 -5.93 -4.46 12.92
CA VAL A 21 -5.89 -5.92 12.85
C VAL A 21 -5.65 -6.43 11.41
N GLY A 22 -5.61 -5.53 10.42
CA GLY A 22 -5.32 -5.86 9.02
C GLY A 22 -6.43 -6.63 8.31
N GLY A 23 -7.61 -6.70 8.93
CA GLY A 23 -8.81 -7.36 8.38
C GLY A 23 -9.65 -6.47 7.46
N LYS A 24 -9.59 -5.14 7.64
CA LYS A 24 -10.29 -4.20 6.78
C LYS A 24 -9.41 -3.74 5.62
N SER A 25 -10.06 -3.40 4.52
CA SER A 25 -9.39 -3.01 3.29
C SER A 25 -10.10 -1.82 2.67
N VAL A 26 -9.33 -0.93 2.05
CA VAL A 26 -9.81 0.28 1.37
C VAL A 26 -9.55 0.20 -0.12
N GLU A 27 -10.31 0.96 -0.90
CA GLU A 27 -10.06 1.06 -2.34
C GLU A 27 -9.03 2.16 -2.64
N PRO A 28 -8.15 1.99 -3.64
CA PRO A 28 -7.21 3.05 -4.05
C PRO A 28 -7.91 4.35 -4.46
N ALA A 29 -9.15 4.26 -4.93
CA ALA A 29 -9.96 5.42 -5.26
C ALA A 29 -10.40 6.20 -4.03
N ASP A 30 -10.60 5.55 -2.89
CA ASP A 30 -10.97 6.20 -1.63
C ASP A 30 -9.81 7.07 -1.12
N VAL A 31 -8.59 6.53 -1.16
CA VAL A 31 -7.37 7.30 -0.89
C VAL A 31 -7.22 8.48 -1.85
N ALA A 32 -7.46 8.27 -3.15
CA ALA A 32 -7.37 9.34 -4.14
C ALA A 32 -8.39 10.45 -3.87
N LYS A 33 -9.62 10.10 -3.46
CA LYS A 33 -10.66 11.05 -3.05
C LYS A 33 -10.30 11.76 -1.76
N HIS A 34 -9.61 11.10 -0.83
CA HIS A 34 -9.13 11.71 0.40
C HIS A 34 -8.12 12.83 0.11
N ILE A 35 -7.23 12.61 -0.87
CA ILE A 35 -6.26 13.62 -1.32
C ILE A 35 -6.95 14.73 -2.14
N GLN A 36 -7.78 14.36 -3.10
CA GLN A 36 -8.41 15.31 -4.02
C GLN A 36 -9.78 14.81 -4.48
N THR A 37 -10.85 15.42 -3.99
CA THR A 37 -12.23 14.98 -4.27
C THR A 37 -12.65 15.15 -5.74
N GLU A 38 -12.34 16.28 -6.38
CA GLU A 38 -12.84 16.59 -7.74
C GLU A 38 -12.05 15.90 -8.86
N GLN A 39 -10.72 15.87 -8.73
CA GLN A 39 -9.81 15.32 -9.76
C GLN A 39 -9.10 14.04 -9.30
N TRP A 40 -9.73 13.26 -8.41
CA TRP A 40 -9.19 12.02 -7.85
C TRP A 40 -8.64 11.05 -8.92
N GLN A 41 -9.23 11.03 -10.12
CA GLN A 41 -8.79 10.18 -11.23
C GLN A 41 -7.35 10.48 -11.68
N ARG A 42 -6.90 11.74 -11.58
CA ARG A 42 -5.51 12.14 -11.89
C ARG A 42 -4.52 11.68 -10.82
N VAL A 43 -4.98 11.58 -9.57
CA VAL A 43 -4.15 11.17 -8.42
C VAL A 43 -4.09 9.65 -8.28
N LEU A 44 -5.15 8.95 -8.70
CA LEU A 44 -5.25 7.49 -8.66
C LEU A 44 -4.02 6.74 -9.19
N PRO A 45 -3.44 7.03 -10.37
CA PRO A 45 -2.24 6.33 -10.85
C PRO A 45 -1.03 6.53 -9.92
N LYS A 46 -0.93 7.66 -9.22
CA LYS A 46 0.14 7.91 -8.24
C LYS A 46 -0.07 7.13 -6.94
N VAL A 47 -1.32 7.09 -6.44
CA VAL A 47 -1.72 6.22 -5.30
C VAL A 47 -1.37 4.77 -5.58
N ARG A 48 -1.71 4.32 -6.79
CA ARG A 48 -1.42 2.99 -7.30
C ARG A 48 0.08 2.65 -7.30
N ALA A 49 0.92 3.55 -7.81
CA ALA A 49 2.38 3.37 -7.81
C ALA A 49 2.96 3.36 -6.39
N THR A 50 2.47 4.23 -5.51
CA THR A 50 2.90 4.31 -4.11
C THR A 50 2.52 3.06 -3.34
N ALA A 51 1.27 2.58 -3.48
CA ALA A 51 0.81 1.34 -2.87
C ALA A 51 1.65 0.13 -3.32
N LEU A 52 2.04 0.10 -4.60
CA LEU A 52 2.91 -0.93 -5.14
C LEU A 52 4.31 -0.90 -4.50
N HIS A 53 4.87 0.30 -4.33
CA HIS A 53 6.15 0.48 -3.66
C HIS A 53 6.09 0.01 -2.19
N LEU A 54 5.05 0.41 -1.46
CA LEU A 54 4.81 -0.03 -0.07
C LEU A 54 4.64 -1.54 0.05
N MET A 55 3.97 -2.16 -0.93
CA MET A 55 3.82 -3.62 -0.95
C MET A 55 5.14 -4.35 -1.12
N ARG A 56 6.04 -3.83 -1.97
CA ARG A 56 7.39 -4.39 -2.13
C ARG A 56 8.24 -4.25 -0.87
N GLN A 57 7.99 -3.22 -0.07
CA GLN A 57 8.63 -3.01 1.23
C GLN A 57 7.99 -3.84 2.36
N GLY A 58 6.94 -4.61 2.10
CA GLY A 58 6.21 -5.35 3.13
C GLY A 58 5.37 -4.48 4.07
N ARG A 59 5.16 -3.20 3.73
CA ARG A 59 4.39 -2.24 4.55
C ARG A 59 2.89 -2.24 4.20
N LEU A 60 2.51 -2.87 3.10
CA LEU A 60 1.13 -2.89 2.60
C LEU A 60 0.84 -4.23 1.91
N THR A 61 -0.37 -4.76 2.06
CA THR A 61 -0.83 -5.89 1.24
C THR A 61 -1.92 -5.41 0.28
N ILE A 62 -1.74 -5.75 -1.00
CA ILE A 62 -2.75 -5.52 -2.02
C ILE A 62 -3.46 -6.84 -2.31
N THR A 63 -4.79 -6.82 -2.34
CA THR A 63 -5.63 -7.99 -2.61
C THR A 63 -6.62 -7.74 -3.74
N LYS A 64 -7.03 -8.81 -4.41
CA LYS A 64 -8.10 -8.83 -5.43
C LYS A 64 -8.92 -10.09 -5.24
N LYS A 65 -10.24 -9.93 -5.09
CA LYS A 65 -11.17 -11.03 -4.76
C LYS A 65 -10.69 -11.87 -3.56
N GLY A 66 -10.10 -11.22 -2.55
CA GLY A 66 -9.60 -11.87 -1.33
C GLY A 66 -8.23 -12.55 -1.45
N LYS A 67 -7.61 -12.60 -2.64
CA LYS A 67 -6.26 -13.13 -2.83
C LYS A 67 -5.24 -12.01 -2.91
N VAL A 68 -4.06 -12.20 -2.34
CA VAL A 68 -2.91 -11.30 -2.54
C VAL A 68 -2.61 -11.26 -4.03
N VAL A 69 -2.45 -10.06 -4.59
CA VAL A 69 -2.08 -9.90 -6.00
C VAL A 69 -0.60 -9.71 -6.15
N ASP A 70 -0.05 -10.27 -7.22
CA ASP A 70 1.31 -9.94 -7.61
C ASP A 70 1.46 -8.44 -7.93
N PRO A 71 2.57 -7.82 -7.51
CA PRO A 71 2.87 -6.44 -7.81
C PRO A 71 2.88 -6.16 -9.33
N SER A 72 3.29 -7.14 -10.14
CA SER A 72 3.28 -7.05 -11.61
C SER A 72 1.88 -7.13 -12.22
N SER A 73 0.90 -7.66 -11.50
CA SER A 73 -0.48 -7.85 -11.98
C SER A 73 -1.47 -6.82 -11.43
N PHE A 74 -0.94 -5.68 -10.96
CA PHE A 74 -1.69 -4.58 -10.34
C PHE A 74 -2.57 -3.81 -11.36
N ARG A 75 -3.70 -4.41 -11.76
CA ARG A 75 -4.71 -3.81 -12.64
C ARG A 75 -6.13 -4.14 -12.19
N GLY A 76 -7.02 -3.16 -12.34
CA GLY A 76 -8.45 -3.27 -12.07
C GLY A 76 -8.82 -3.03 -10.60
N VAL A 77 -9.98 -3.56 -10.20
CA VAL A 77 -10.51 -3.45 -8.83
C VAL A 77 -9.59 -4.23 -7.88
N THR A 78 -8.94 -3.51 -6.98
CA THR A 78 -8.00 -4.01 -5.98
C THR A 78 -8.30 -3.34 -4.65
N ARG A 79 -7.92 -3.99 -3.55
CA ARG A 79 -8.10 -3.48 -2.19
C ARG A 79 -6.77 -3.43 -1.47
N LEU A 80 -6.52 -2.33 -0.79
CA LEU A 80 -5.34 -2.09 0.04
C LEU A 80 -5.69 -2.47 1.47
N ARG A 81 -4.83 -3.22 2.16
CA ARG A 81 -4.97 -3.53 3.59
C ARG A 81 -3.60 -3.48 4.26
N LEU A 82 -3.62 -3.37 5.59
CA LEU A 82 -2.41 -3.58 6.38
C LEU A 82 -1.95 -5.04 6.22
N PRO A 83 -0.64 -5.27 6.07
CA PRO A 83 -0.07 -6.60 5.97
C PRO A 83 -0.21 -7.32 7.31
N THR A 84 -0.28 -8.65 7.29
CA THR A 84 -0.07 -9.43 8.51
C THR A 84 1.42 -9.48 8.85
N GLU A 85 1.75 -9.82 10.09
CA GLU A 85 3.15 -10.01 10.51
C GLU A 85 3.87 -11.04 9.64
N ALA A 86 3.19 -12.13 9.27
CA ALA A 86 3.74 -13.16 8.39
C ALA A 86 4.05 -12.64 6.98
N GLU A 87 3.16 -11.82 6.40
CA GLU A 87 3.38 -11.20 5.09
C GLU A 87 4.49 -10.14 5.12
N THR A 88 4.55 -9.38 6.21
CA THR A 88 5.62 -8.40 6.45
C THR A 88 6.97 -9.10 6.53
N ALA A 89 7.07 -10.17 7.31
CA ALA A 89 8.28 -10.97 7.45
C ALA A 89 8.68 -11.63 6.11
N ALA A 90 7.72 -12.16 5.36
CA ALA A 90 7.99 -12.76 4.04
C ALA A 90 8.50 -11.73 3.02
N ALA A 91 7.93 -10.52 3.01
CA ALA A 91 8.38 -9.44 2.14
C ALA A 91 9.79 -8.94 2.52
N LEU A 92 10.06 -8.77 3.82
CA LEU A 92 11.39 -8.39 4.31
C LEU A 92 12.45 -9.46 4.00
N ALA A 93 12.09 -10.75 4.09
CA ALA A 93 12.98 -11.85 3.73
C ALA A 93 13.23 -11.97 2.20
N ALA A 94 12.29 -11.49 1.38
CA ALA A 94 12.40 -11.48 -0.08
C ALA A 94 13.11 -10.24 -0.63
N LEU A 95 13.29 -9.19 0.18
CA LEU A 95 14.16 -8.09 -0.19
C LEU A 95 15.59 -8.61 -0.29
N PRO A 96 16.32 -8.34 -1.40
CA PRO A 96 17.76 -8.56 -1.40
C PRO A 96 18.34 -7.79 -0.19
N PRO A 97 19.37 -8.32 0.50
CA PRO A 97 20.02 -7.57 1.56
C PRO A 97 20.37 -6.22 0.95
N ALA A 98 19.84 -5.15 1.55
CA ALA A 98 20.26 -3.81 1.19
C ALA A 98 21.79 -3.87 1.17
N LEU A 99 22.40 -3.62 0.01
CA LEU A 99 23.82 -3.32 -0.04
C LEU A 99 24.00 -2.29 1.06
N ALA A 100 24.82 -2.64 2.05
CA ALA A 100 25.19 -1.72 3.09
C ALA A 100 25.52 -0.41 2.39
N GLU A 101 24.79 0.65 2.73
CA GLU A 101 25.27 1.99 2.50
C GLU A 101 26.53 2.08 3.38
N ASP A 102 27.66 1.64 2.82
CA ASP A 102 29.00 2.05 3.23
C ASP A 102 29.04 3.57 2.98
N ASP A 103 28.63 4.31 4.01
CA ASP A 103 28.87 5.74 4.15
C ASP A 103 30.32 5.88 4.68
N ASP A 104 31.26 6.16 3.77
CA ASP A 104 32.66 6.59 4.04
C ASP A 104 32.84 8.06 3.63
#